data_AF-Q0VLU9-F1
#
_entry.id   AF-Q0VLU9-F1
#
_cell.length_a   1.000
_cell.length_b   1.000
_cell.length_c   1.000
_cell.angle_alpha   90.00
_cell.angle_beta   90.00
_cell.angle_gamma   90.00
#
_symmetry.space_group_name_H-M   'P 1'
#
loop_
_entity.id
_entity.type
_entity.pdbx_description
1 polymer ?
#
loop_
_entity_poly.entity_id
_entity_poly.type
_entity_poly.pdbx_seq_one_letter_code
_entity_poly.pdbx_strand_id
1 'polypeptide(L)' 'MSDANEITCGLNEAGLDAQVWLDQADTGEVKEKLKLNTEAAVKRGLFGAPTMFVGNEMFFGQGRLDFVEEEVKK' A
#
# COMPACT_ATOMS: atom_id res chain seq x y z
N MET A 1 4.98 -0.68 17.99
CA MET A 1 3.93 -1.49 17.33
C MET A 1 2.70 -0.63 17.24
N SER A 2 1.90 -0.74 16.18
CA SER A 2 0.66 0.04 16.03
C SER A 2 -0.32 -0.29 17.16
N ASP A 3 -1.07 0.71 17.63
CA ASP A 3 -2.09 0.51 18.67
C ASP A 3 -3.39 -0.02 18.03
N ALA A 4 -3.88 -1.15 18.54
CA ALA A 4 -5.11 -1.77 18.05
C ALA A 4 -6.34 -0.88 18.26
N ASN A 5 -6.35 -0.04 19.30
CA ASN A 5 -7.44 0.88 19.58
C ASN A 5 -7.52 2.00 18.53
N GLU A 6 -6.38 2.54 18.12
CA GLU A 6 -6.30 3.58 17.08
C GLU A 6 -6.78 3.04 15.72
N ILE A 7 -6.38 1.82 15.36
CA ILE A 7 -6.84 1.15 14.13
C ILE A 7 -8.35 0.92 14.18
N THR A 8 -8.87 0.44 15.31
CA THR A 8 -10.31 0.20 15.51
C THR A 8 -11.11 1.50 15.39
N CYS A 9 -10.65 2.59 16.02
CA CYS A 9 -11.29 3.90 15.96
C CYS A 9 -11.34 4.41 14.52
N GLY A 10 -10.20 4.44 13.83
CA GLY A 10 -10.12 4.94 12.46
C GLY A 10 -10.96 4.13 11.46
N LEU A 11 -11.02 2.81 11.60
CA LEU A 11 -11.89 1.96 10.76
C LEU A 11 -13.37 2.28 11.00
N ASN A 12 -13.80 2.34 12.26
CA ASN A 12 -15.20 2.63 12.60
C ASN A 12 -15.61 4.05 12.17
N GLU A 13 -14.74 5.05 12.34
CA GLU A 13 -14.97 6.42 11.86
C GLU A 13 -15.12 6.48 10.33
N ALA A 14 -14.42 5.62 9.60
CA ALA A 14 -14.57 5.46 8.16
C ALA A 14 -15.82 4.66 7.75
N GLY A 15 -16.65 4.21 8.71
CA GLY A 15 -17.85 3.40 8.46
C GLY A 15 -17.56 1.93 8.12
N LEU A 16 -16.36 1.45 8.44
CA LEU A 16 -15.93 0.07 8.23
C LEU A 16 -16.01 -0.70 9.56
N ASP A 17 -16.56 -1.92 9.53
CA ASP A 17 -16.57 -2.79 10.71
C ASP A 17 -15.15 -3.22 11.07
N ALA A 18 -14.59 -2.60 12.12
CA ALA A 18 -13.22 -2.84 12.53
C ALA A 18 -12.93 -4.31 12.82
N GLN A 19 -13.86 -5.05 13.42
CA GLN A 19 -13.63 -6.44 13.80
C GLN A 19 -13.46 -7.32 12.55
N VAL A 20 -14.32 -7.12 11.55
CA VAL A 20 -14.23 -7.86 10.27
C VAL A 20 -12.88 -7.63 9.59
N TRP A 21 -12.39 -6.39 9.58
CA TRP A 21 -11.11 -6.06 8.93
C TRP A 21 -9.90 -6.54 9.71
N LEU A 22 -9.93 -6.46 11.04
CA LEU A 22 -8.86 -6.98 11.90
C LEU A 22 -8.75 -8.50 11.77
N ASP A 23 -9.88 -9.21 11.79
CA ASP A 23 -9.91 -10.67 11.61
C ASP A 23 -9.35 -11.06 10.23
N GLN A 24 -9.73 -10.33 9.17
CA GLN A 24 -9.20 -10.56 7.83
C GLN A 24 -7.69 -10.29 7.75
N ALA A 25 -7.22 -9.19 8.33
CA ALA A 25 -5.80 -8.82 8.33
C ALA A 25 -4.93 -9.90 9.00
N ASP A 26 -5.49 -10.65 9.95
CA ASP A 26 -4.78 -11.71 10.65
C ASP A 26 -4.72 -13.04 9.92
N THR A 27 -5.52 -13.23 8.87
CA THR A 27 -5.52 -14.46 8.07
C THR A 27 -4.18 -14.72 7.38
N GLY A 28 -3.83 -16.00 7.24
CA GLY A 28 -2.61 -16.40 6.54
C GLY A 28 -2.60 -15.96 5.07
N GLU A 29 -3.75 -15.94 4.41
CA GLU A 29 -3.89 -15.51 3.03
C GLU A 29 -3.52 -14.03 2.84
N VAL A 30 -4.04 -13.14 3.71
CA VAL A 30 -3.74 -11.70 3.63
C VAL A 30 -2.26 -11.43 3.91
N LYS A 31 -1.68 -12.12 4.91
CA LYS A 31 -0.25 -12.01 5.25
C LYS A 31 0.64 -12.48 4.10
N GLU A 32 0.32 -13.61 3.47
CA GLU A 32 1.07 -14.11 2.33
C GLU A 32 0.95 -13.18 1.11
N LYS A 33 -0.25 -12.66 0.83
CA LYS A 33 -0.46 -11.70 -0.26
C LYS A 33 0.32 -10.41 -0.04
N LEU A 34 0.37 -9.89 1.19
CA LEU A 34 1.19 -8.73 1.54
C LEU A 34 2.66 -8.98 1.24
N LYS A 35 3.20 -10.12 1.70
CA LYS A 35 4.60 -10.53 1.44
C LYS A 35 4.90 -10.64 -0.06
N LEU A 36 4.05 -11.34 -0.82
CA LEU A 36 4.23 -11.53 -2.26
C LEU A 36 4.20 -10.20 -3.03
N ASN A 37 3.30 -9.28 -2.66
CA ASN A 37 3.25 -7.95 -3.25
C ASN A 37 4.53 -7.15 -2.99
N THR A 38 5.05 -7.20 -1.76
CA THR A 38 6.32 -6.53 -1.40
C THR A 38 7.49 -7.15 -2.17
N GLU A 39 7.58 -8.47 -2.23
CA GLU A 39 8.63 -9.16 -3.00
C GLU A 39 8.58 -8.83 -4.49
N ALA A 40 7.39 -8.78 -5.08
CA ALA A 40 7.20 -8.41 -6.48
C ALA A 40 7.68 -6.98 -6.75
N ALA A 41 7.39 -6.04 -5.84
CA ALA A 41 7.84 -4.67 -5.95
C ALA A 41 9.38 -4.56 -5.84
N VAL A 42 9.98 -5.27 -4.89
CA VAL A 42 11.46 -5.34 -4.73
C VAL A 42 12.11 -5.94 -5.98
N LYS A 43 11.56 -7.02 -6.53
CA LYS A 43 12.04 -7.63 -7.78
C LYS A 43 11.98 -6.67 -8.97
N ARG A 44 11.04 -5.71 -8.94
CA ARG A 44 10.90 -4.65 -9.94
C ARG A 44 11.87 -3.46 -9.72
N GLY A 45 12.67 -3.49 -8.67
CA GLY A 45 13.66 -2.44 -8.36
C GLY A 45 13.15 -1.35 -7.41
N LEU A 46 11.98 -1.51 -6.78
CA LEU A 46 11.52 -0.61 -5.72
C LEU A 46 12.49 -0.65 -4.53
N PHE A 47 12.84 0.52 -3.99
CA PHE A 47 13.74 0.65 -2.84
C PHE A 47 13.18 1.54 -1.70
N GLY A 48 11.98 2.10 -1.84
CA GLY A 48 11.36 2.94 -0.82
C GLY A 48 9.88 3.23 -1.07
N ALA A 49 9.27 4.05 -0.21
CA ALA A 49 7.87 4.46 -0.32
C ALA A 49 7.69 5.99 -0.12
N PRO A 50 6.76 6.64 -0.86
CA PRO A 50 6.00 6.07 -1.97
C PRO A 50 6.88 5.88 -3.21
N THR A 51 6.62 4.81 -3.96
CA THR A 51 7.17 4.59 -5.30
C THR A 51 6.00 4.29 -6.22
N MET A 52 5.94 4.96 -7.36
CA MET A 52 4.90 4.81 -8.37
C MET A 52 5.53 4.27 -9.66
N PHE A 53 4.78 3.46 -10.40
CA PHE A 53 5.19 2.99 -11.71
C PHE A 53 4.14 3.35 -12.75
N VAL A 54 4.57 3.88 -13.90
CA VAL A 54 3.72 4.11 -15.08
C VAL A 54 4.35 3.34 -16.24
N GLY A 55 3.67 2.32 -16.76
CA GLY A 55 4.29 1.40 -17.72
C GLY A 55 5.51 0.73 -17.08
N ASN A 56 6.71 0.97 -17.62
CA ASN A 56 7.99 0.50 -17.07
C ASN A 56 8.76 1.58 -16.28
N GLU A 57 8.33 2.83 -16.33
CA GLU A 57 8.99 3.96 -15.67
C GLU A 57 8.69 3.97 -14.17
N MET A 58 9.71 4.29 -13.36
CA MET A 58 9.64 4.30 -11.90
C MET A 58 9.87 5.71 -11.35
N PHE A 59 8.96 6.17 -10.49
CA PHE A 59 9.01 7.47 -9.83
C PHE A 59 9.06 7.28 -8.32
N PHE A 60 10.14 7.74 -7.67
CA PHE A 60 10.32 7.63 -6.22
C PHE A 60 10.06 8.97 -5.51
N GLY A 61 9.25 8.92 -4.46
CA GLY A 61 8.94 10.05 -3.58
C GLY A 61 7.68 10.82 -4.00
N GLN A 62 7.02 11.43 -3.01
CA GLN A 62 5.75 12.16 -3.23
C GLN A 62 5.90 13.43 -4.09
N GLY A 63 7.09 14.05 -4.10
CA GLY A 63 7.39 15.24 -4.92
C GLY A 63 7.64 14.94 -6.40
N ARG A 64 7.06 13.85 -6.92
CA ARG A 64 7.20 13.42 -8.32
C ARG A 64 5.86 13.26 -9.04
N LEU A 65 4.75 13.65 -8.41
CA LEU A 65 3.41 13.43 -8.97
C LEU A 65 3.19 14.13 -10.31
N ASP A 66 3.76 15.33 -10.52
CA ASP A 66 3.65 16.02 -11.81
C ASP A 66 4.26 15.20 -12.96
N PHE A 67 5.42 14.57 -12.72
CA PHE A 67 6.06 13.68 -13.71
C PHE A 67 5.28 12.39 -13.94
N VAL A 68 4.64 11.85 -12.88
CA VAL A 68 3.74 10.70 -13.01
C VAL A 68 2.54 11.06 -13.90
N GLU A 69 1.93 12.23 -13.69
CA GLU A 69 0.81 12.70 -14.50
C GLU A 69 1.20 12.93 -15.96
N GLU A 70 2.37 13.52 -16.21
CA GLU A 70 2.91 13.68 -17.56
C GLU A 70 3.10 12.33 -18.25
N GLU A 71 3.66 11.34 -17.56
CA GLU A 71 3.90 9.99 -18.13
C GLU A 71 2.58 9.27 -18.44
N VAL A 72 1.56 9.40 -17.59
CA VAL A 72 0.24 8.78 -17.82
C VAL A 72 -0.46 9.34 -19.06
N LYS A 73 -0.15 10.59 -19.46
CA LYS A 73 -0.77 11.26 -20.61
C LYS A 73 -0.07 10.99 -21.94
N LYS A 74 1.10 10.34 -21.94
CA LYS A 74 1.81 9.94 -23.17
C LYS A 74 1.09 8.81 -23.88
#